data_AF-A0A1C5G065-F1
#
_entry.id   AF-A0A1C5G065-F1
#
_cell.length_a   1.000
_cell.length_b   1.000
_cell.length_c   1.000
_cell.angle_alpha   90.00
_cell.angle_beta   90.00
_cell.angle_gamma   90.00
#
_symmetry.space_group_name_H-M   'P 1'
#
loop_
_entity.id
_entity.type
_entity.pdbx_description
1 polymer ?
#
loop_
_entity_poly.entity_id
_entity_poly.type
_entity_poly.pdbx_seq_one_letter_code
_entity_poly.pdbx_strand_id
1 'polypeptide(L)'
;MTDTWTATTVAISPCGDAALRVTVDGADTDRVWAAVHRLAGWLNHGVIGPSVTAVPTYDAVLVEFDPYHTTGELIASHIRAWDTTAGEHEESAGAVLDVPVLFGGEAGPDLEWVAEVVGRPVPKVIDLVCAKEHLIRCLGGPAASAMMDGPDFDVPIPRLATPRLRV
;
A
#
# COMPACT_ATOMS: atom_id res chain seq x y z
N MET A 1 10.79 -24.58 21.90
CA MET A 1 10.92 -23.93 20.58
C MET A 1 10.24 -22.57 20.69
N THR A 2 11.01 -21.56 21.11
CA THR A 2 10.52 -20.20 21.35
C THR A 2 10.25 -19.53 20.01
N ASP A 3 8.97 -19.26 19.74
CA ASP A 3 8.50 -18.42 18.65
C ASP A 3 9.17 -17.05 18.76
N THR A 4 10.14 -16.77 17.89
CA THR A 4 10.93 -15.53 17.94
C THR A 4 10.61 -14.63 16.74
N TRP A 5 9.41 -14.73 16.17
CA TRP A 5 9.08 -14.10 14.89
C TRP A 5 7.71 -13.41 14.89
N THR A 6 7.47 -12.49 15.82
CA THR A 6 6.15 -11.83 15.96
C THR A 6 6.18 -10.38 16.46
N ALA A 7 7.33 -9.71 16.46
CA ALA A 7 7.38 -8.30 16.88
C ALA A 7 7.39 -7.37 15.66
N THR A 8 6.24 -6.79 15.35
CA THR A 8 6.15 -5.65 14.44
C THR A 8 6.64 -4.39 15.17
N THR A 9 7.57 -3.64 14.58
CA THR A 9 8.12 -2.41 15.18
C THR A 9 7.49 -1.18 14.55
N VAL A 10 7.02 -0.23 15.36
CA VAL A 10 6.43 1.03 14.90
C VAL A 10 7.43 2.17 15.12
N ALA A 11 7.73 2.92 14.05
CA ALA A 11 8.52 4.13 14.13
C ALA A 11 7.71 5.34 13.65
N ILE A 12 7.89 6.48 14.33
CA ILE A 12 7.18 7.72 14.04
C ILE A 12 8.23 8.80 13.75
N SER A 13 8.11 9.45 12.60
CA SER A 13 9.01 10.54 12.19
C SER A 13 8.21 11.73 11.64
N PRO A 14 8.64 12.98 11.84
CA PRO A 14 8.04 14.14 11.19
C PRO A 14 8.08 14.01 9.66
N CYS A 15 7.05 14.52 8.99
CA CYS A 15 6.98 14.62 7.54
C CYS A 15 6.51 16.04 7.16
N GLY A 16 7.43 17.01 7.28
CA GLY A 16 7.07 18.43 7.24
C GLY A 16 6.44 18.91 8.55
N ASP A 17 5.76 20.05 8.49
CA ASP A 17 5.29 20.77 9.69
C ASP A 17 3.89 20.34 10.16
N ALA A 18 3.13 19.66 9.29
CA ALA A 18 1.72 19.31 9.50
C ALA A 18 1.43 17.82 9.23
N ALA A 19 2.46 16.97 9.22
CA ALA A 19 2.28 15.54 9.08
C ALA A 19 3.32 14.70 9.82
N LEU A 20 2.96 13.47 10.13
CA LEU A 20 3.83 12.42 10.62
C LEU A 20 3.85 11.27 9.63
N ARG A 21 5.01 10.66 9.44
CA ARG A 21 5.14 9.35 8.81
C ARG A 21 5.27 8.30 9.90
N VAL A 22 4.35 7.34 9.91
CA VAL A 22 4.40 6.18 10.79
C VAL A 22 4.79 4.98 9.94
N THR A 23 5.91 4.34 10.22
CA THR A 23 6.34 3.12 9.53
C THR A 23 6.18 1.91 10.44
N VAL A 24 5.83 0.79 9.82
CA VAL A 24 5.61 -0.49 10.48
C VAL A 24 6.58 -1.48 9.84
N ASP A 25 7.52 -2.00 10.63
CA ASP A 25 8.52 -2.94 10.15
C ASP A 25 8.26 -4.33 10.73
N GLY A 26 8.44 -5.36 9.92
CA GLY A 26 8.15 -6.74 10.25
C GLY A 26 8.45 -7.67 9.08
N ALA A 27 8.71 -8.93 9.39
CA ALA A 27 9.09 -9.91 8.38
C ALA A 27 7.92 -10.45 7.54
N ASP A 28 6.69 -10.30 8.02
CA ASP A 28 5.47 -10.69 7.33
C ASP A 28 4.82 -9.42 6.75
N THR A 29 4.93 -9.27 5.43
CA THR A 29 4.45 -8.09 4.70
C THR A 29 2.93 -7.96 4.75
N ASP A 30 2.19 -9.06 4.84
CA ASP A 30 0.73 -9.03 4.95
C ASP A 30 0.31 -8.55 6.33
N ARG A 31 1.00 -8.98 7.38
CA ARG A 31 0.79 -8.46 8.74
C ARG A 31 1.18 -6.99 8.87
N VAL A 32 2.26 -6.57 8.24
CA VAL A 32 2.68 -5.16 8.18
C VAL A 32 1.61 -4.33 7.49
N TRP A 33 1.18 -4.73 6.30
CA TRP A 33 0.13 -4.07 5.53
C TRP A 33 -1.18 -3.97 6.31
N ALA A 34 -1.62 -5.08 6.92
CA ALA A 34 -2.83 -5.10 7.74
C ALA A 34 -2.71 -4.16 8.97
N ALA A 35 -1.55 -4.10 9.63
CA ALA A 35 -1.33 -3.21 10.76
C ALA A 35 -1.38 -1.73 10.35
N VAL A 36 -0.77 -1.38 9.22
CA VAL A 36 -0.80 -0.03 8.62
C VAL A 36 -2.23 0.38 8.30
N HIS A 37 -3.01 -0.50 7.68
CA HIS A 37 -4.42 -0.22 7.35
C HIS A 37 -5.32 -0.13 8.59
N ARG A 38 -5.10 -0.96 9.61
CA ARG A 38 -5.81 -0.85 10.90
C ARG A 38 -5.49 0.47 11.60
N LEU A 39 -4.23 0.89 11.61
CA LEU A 39 -3.83 2.17 12.18
C LEU A 39 -4.52 3.33 11.45
N ALA A 40 -4.50 3.33 10.12
CA ALA A 40 -5.16 4.37 9.34
C ALA A 40 -6.68 4.39 9.57
N GLY A 41 -7.33 3.23 9.62
CA GLY A 41 -8.75 3.13 9.94
C GLY A 41 -9.08 3.63 11.34
N TRP A 42 -8.27 3.27 12.34
CA TRP A 42 -8.41 3.76 13.71
C TRP A 42 -8.23 5.29 13.80
N LEU A 43 -7.26 5.85 13.08
CA LEU A 43 -7.03 7.30 13.04
C LEU A 43 -8.21 8.02 12.37
N ASN A 44 -8.68 7.54 11.22
CA ASN A 44 -9.73 8.19 10.43
C ASN A 44 -11.13 8.09 11.06
N HIS A 45 -11.41 7.03 11.81
CA HIS A 45 -12.74 6.78 12.39
C HIS A 45 -12.78 6.92 13.93
N GLY A 46 -11.63 7.10 14.57
CA GLY A 46 -11.51 7.24 16.01
C GLY A 46 -11.80 8.64 16.53
N VAL A 47 -11.58 8.83 17.83
CA VAL A 47 -11.83 10.09 18.55
C VAL A 47 -11.03 11.27 17.98
N ILE A 48 -9.84 11.01 17.42
CA ILE A 48 -8.98 12.03 16.82
C ILE A 48 -9.20 12.24 15.31
N GLY A 49 -10.09 11.46 14.69
CA GLY A 49 -10.39 11.53 13.25
C GLY A 49 -10.77 12.93 12.73
N PRO A 50 -11.50 13.77 13.47
CA PRO A 50 -11.78 15.15 13.01
C PRO A 50 -10.54 16.04 12.88
N SER A 51 -9.41 15.66 13.47
CA SER A 51 -8.17 16.45 13.50
C SER A 51 -7.06 15.87 12.64
N VAL A 52 -7.27 14.69 12.02
CA VAL A 52 -6.26 13.99 11.24
C VAL A 52 -6.85 13.37 9.97
N THR A 53 -6.01 13.27 8.95
CA THR A 53 -6.25 12.41 7.78
C THR A 53 -5.10 11.41 7.71
N ALA A 54 -5.43 10.12 7.79
CA ALA A 54 -4.46 9.03 7.72
C ALA A 54 -4.56 8.30 6.38
N VAL A 55 -3.47 8.32 5.62
CA VAL A 55 -3.36 7.66 4.30
C VAL A 55 -2.40 6.47 4.41
N PRO A 56 -2.90 5.23 4.37
CA PRO A 56 -2.06 4.04 4.44
C PRO A 56 -1.40 3.72 3.09
N THR A 57 -0.19 3.15 3.17
CA THR A 57 0.56 2.55 2.06
C THR A 57 0.87 1.08 2.39
N TYR A 58 1.91 0.50 1.78
CA TYR A 58 2.32 -0.89 2.03
C TYR A 58 2.82 -1.09 3.48
N ASP A 59 3.69 -0.21 3.95
CA ASP A 59 4.43 -0.34 5.21
C ASP A 59 4.38 0.94 6.07
N ALA A 60 3.63 1.95 5.63
CA ALA A 60 3.58 3.23 6.32
C ALA A 60 2.20 3.88 6.26
N VAL A 61 1.93 4.74 7.24
CA VAL A 61 0.80 5.67 7.24
C VAL A 61 1.34 7.09 7.21
N LEU A 62 0.88 7.90 6.25
CA LEU A 62 1.03 9.35 6.35
C LEU A 62 -0.16 9.89 7.17
N VAL A 63 0.14 10.57 8.26
CA VAL A 63 -0.86 11.16 9.15
C VAL A 63 -0.74 12.67 9.04
N GLU A 64 -1.61 13.27 8.25
CA GLU A 64 -1.74 14.72 8.14
C GLU A 64 -2.63 15.24 9.26
N PHE A 65 -2.33 16.42 9.80
CA PHE A 65 -3.12 17.04 10.86
C PHE A 65 -3.16 18.56 10.69
N ASP A 66 -4.16 19.21 11.31
CA ASP A 66 -4.23 20.67 11.33
C ASP A 66 -3.37 21.24 12.48
N PRO A 67 -2.25 21.92 12.19
CA PRO A 67 -1.34 22.44 13.23
C PRO A 67 -1.96 23.59 14.05
N TYR A 68 -3.09 24.17 13.65
CA TYR A 68 -3.81 25.15 14.45
C TYR A 68 -4.67 24.51 15.56
N HIS A 69 -4.96 23.21 15.44
CA HIS A 69 -5.85 22.48 16.35
C HIS A 69 -5.16 21.36 17.13
N THR A 70 -4.01 20.86 16.67
CA THR A 70 -3.22 19.81 17.34
C THR A 70 -1.73 19.96 17.03
N THR A 71 -0.89 19.13 17.66
CA THR A 71 0.54 19.05 17.37
C THR A 71 0.97 17.63 16.99
N GLY A 72 2.09 17.51 16.29
CA GLY A 72 2.68 16.22 15.95
C GLY A 72 2.99 15.39 17.20
N GLU A 73 3.43 16.01 18.30
CA GLU A 73 3.68 15.31 19.57
C GLU A 73 2.39 14.74 20.16
N LEU A 74 1.30 15.50 20.11
CA LEU A 74 0.01 15.03 20.62
C LEU A 74 -0.47 13.82 19.79
N ILE A 75 -0.42 13.91 18.46
CA ILE A 75 -0.80 12.79 17.59
C ILE A 75 0.13 11.59 17.79
N ALA A 76 1.44 11.80 17.89
CA ALA A 76 2.40 10.73 18.16
C ALA A 76 2.15 10.03 19.50
N SER A 77 1.72 10.77 20.54
CA SER A 77 1.39 10.15 21.83
C SER A 77 0.14 9.25 21.74
N HIS A 78 -0.88 9.64 20.98
CA HIS A 78 -2.03 8.79 20.67
C HIS A 78 -1.61 7.53 19.91
N ILE A 79 -0.77 7.66 18.89
CA ILE A 79 -0.26 6.52 18.11
C ILE A 79 0.56 5.56 18.98
N ARG A 80 1.38 6.06 19.92
CA ARG A 80 2.14 5.20 20.85
C ARG A 80 1.24 4.46 21.85
N ALA A 81 0.10 5.05 22.20
CA ALA A 81 -0.91 4.43 23.04
C ALA A 81 -1.84 3.47 22.26
N TRP A 82 -1.76 3.47 20.93
CA TRP A 82 -2.51 2.54 20.09
C TRP A 82 -1.98 1.13 20.30
N ASP A 83 -2.89 0.25 20.74
CA ASP A 83 -2.59 -1.15 20.95
C ASP A 83 -2.62 -1.91 19.62
N THR A 84 -1.45 -2.39 19.19
CA THR A 84 -1.31 -3.19 17.96
C THR A 84 -1.95 -4.58 18.08
N THR A 85 -2.28 -5.02 19.30
CA THR A 85 -2.85 -6.34 19.61
C THR A 85 -4.38 -6.35 19.68
N ALA A 86 -5.00 -5.17 19.70
CA ALA A 86 -6.46 -5.04 19.73
C ALA A 86 -7.06 -5.35 18.34
N GLY A 87 -7.51 -6.58 18.17
CA GLY A 87 -8.36 -7.01 17.07
C GLY A 87 -7.60 -7.73 15.95
N GLU A 88 -7.70 -9.06 15.94
CA GLU A 88 -7.64 -9.82 14.69
C GLU A 88 -8.75 -9.25 13.80
N HIS A 89 -8.38 -8.67 12.66
CA HIS A 89 -9.37 -8.18 11.71
C HIS A 89 -10.07 -9.42 11.14
N GLU A 90 -11.40 -9.45 11.22
CA GLU A 90 -12.17 -10.23 10.27
C GLU A 90 -11.82 -9.66 8.90
N GLU A 91 -11.18 -10.45 8.04
CA GLU A 91 -11.02 -10.12 6.63
C GLU A 91 -12.41 -9.84 6.09
N SER A 92 -12.78 -8.57 6.01
CA SER A 92 -13.88 -8.13 5.18
C SER A 92 -13.48 -8.52 3.77
N ALA A 93 -14.01 -9.65 3.28
CA ALA A 93 -13.83 -10.08 1.90
C ALA A 93 -14.19 -8.89 1.00
N GLY A 94 -13.16 -8.26 0.43
CA GLY A 94 -13.33 -7.11 -0.43
C GLY A 94 -14.21 -7.48 -1.62
N ALA A 95 -14.87 -6.50 -2.22
CA ALA A 95 -15.55 -6.73 -3.48
C ALA A 95 -14.50 -7.06 -4.56
N VAL A 96 -14.66 -8.21 -5.23
CA VAL A 96 -13.88 -8.52 -6.44
C VAL A 96 -14.49 -7.75 -7.61
N LEU A 97 -13.65 -7.02 -8.34
CA LEU A 97 -14.04 -6.23 -9.50
C LEU A 97 -13.38 -6.78 -10.75
N ASP A 98 -14.18 -7.25 -11.70
CA ASP A 98 -13.70 -7.63 -13.02
C ASP A 98 -13.47 -6.39 -13.89
N VAL A 99 -12.21 -6.13 -14.25
CA VAL A 99 -11.84 -4.99 -15.08
C VAL A 99 -11.48 -5.46 -16.49
N PRO A 100 -12.24 -5.08 -17.54
CA PRO A 100 -11.89 -5.43 -18.92
C PRO A 100 -10.65 -4.65 -19.37
N VAL A 101 -9.66 -5.35 -19.95
CA VAL A 101 -8.39 -4.78 -20.39
C VAL A 101 -8.13 -5.08 -21.86
N LEU A 102 -7.79 -4.05 -22.63
CA LEU A 102 -7.24 -4.20 -23.98
C LEU A 102 -5.71 -4.27 -23.90
N PHE A 103 -5.13 -5.42 -24.25
CA PHE A 103 -3.70 -5.65 -24.18
C PHE A 103 -2.98 -5.28 -25.50
N GLY A 104 -1.83 -4.63 -25.39
CA GLY A 104 -0.87 -4.43 -26.48
C GLY A 104 -1.23 -3.30 -27.45
N GLY A 105 -0.45 -3.20 -28.53
CA GLY A 105 -0.59 -2.17 -29.56
C GLY A 105 -0.44 -0.75 -28.99
N GLU A 106 -1.16 0.22 -29.57
CA GLU A 106 -1.13 1.62 -29.12
C GLU A 106 -1.64 1.81 -27.67
N ALA A 107 -2.51 0.92 -27.19
CA ALA A 107 -3.06 0.97 -25.83
C ALA A 107 -2.10 0.41 -24.77
N GLY A 108 -1.16 -0.45 -25.17
CA GLY A 108 -0.17 -1.07 -24.29
C GLY A 108 1.17 -1.24 -25.01
N PRO A 109 1.87 -0.14 -25.34
CA PRO A 109 3.05 -0.16 -26.23
C PRO A 109 4.27 -0.86 -25.62
N ASP A 110 4.25 -1.16 -24.32
CA ASP A 110 5.35 -1.80 -23.61
C ASP A 110 5.18 -3.33 -23.48
N LEU A 111 4.06 -3.90 -23.96
CA LEU A 111 3.74 -5.31 -23.72
C LEU A 111 4.77 -6.28 -24.32
N GLU A 112 5.26 -5.98 -25.51
CA GLU A 112 6.31 -6.76 -26.19
C GLU A 112 7.63 -6.70 -25.40
N TRP A 113 8.00 -5.51 -24.92
CA TRP A 113 9.20 -5.34 -24.10
C TRP A 113 9.07 -6.05 -22.74
N VAL A 114 7.90 -5.99 -22.10
CA VAL A 114 7.63 -6.76 -20.88
C VAL A 114 7.78 -8.26 -21.13
N ALA A 115 7.26 -8.76 -22.25
CA ALA A 115 7.42 -10.16 -22.65
C ALA A 115 8.89 -10.57 -22.83
N GLU A 116 9.71 -9.69 -23.41
CA GLU A 116 11.16 -9.90 -23.50
C GLU A 116 11.84 -9.96 -22.13
N VAL A 117 11.51 -9.03 -21.22
CA VAL A 117 12.07 -9.01 -19.84
C VAL A 117 11.68 -10.27 -19.07
N VAL A 118 10.41 -10.68 -19.14
CA VAL A 118 9.91 -11.89 -18.48
C VAL A 118 10.44 -13.17 -19.14
N GLY A 119 10.93 -13.09 -20.38
CA GLY A 119 11.39 -14.25 -21.15
C GLY A 119 10.25 -15.19 -21.56
N ARG A 120 9.05 -14.64 -21.79
CA ARG A 120 7.84 -15.38 -22.14
C ARG A 120 7.14 -14.73 -23.34
N PRO A 121 6.43 -15.49 -24.19
CA PRO A 121 5.66 -14.88 -25.26
C PRO A 121 4.48 -14.05 -24.70
N VAL A 122 4.08 -12.99 -25.42
CA VAL A 122 3.01 -12.07 -25.00
C VAL A 122 1.73 -12.77 -24.49
N PRO A 123 1.17 -13.79 -25.17
CA PRO A 123 0.00 -14.51 -24.66
C PRO A 123 0.21 -15.08 -23.25
N LYS A 124 1.42 -15.58 -22.95
CA LYS A 124 1.72 -16.12 -21.63
C LYS A 124 1.85 -15.04 -20.55
N VAL A 125 2.32 -13.85 -20.91
CA VAL A 125 2.33 -12.69 -20.00
C VAL A 125 0.90 -12.28 -19.65
N ILE A 126 0.01 -12.20 -20.65
CA ILE A 126 -1.41 -11.90 -20.45
C ILE A 126 -2.06 -12.95 -19.54
N ASP A 127 -1.82 -14.24 -19.80
CA ASP A 127 -2.33 -15.32 -18.95
C ASP A 127 -1.89 -15.15 -17.49
N LEU A 128 -0.62 -14.78 -17.24
CA LEU A 128 -0.11 -14.57 -15.88
C LEU A 128 -0.74 -13.35 -15.20
N VAL A 129 -1.01 -12.27 -15.94
CA VAL A 129 -1.73 -11.10 -15.43
C VAL A 129 -3.16 -11.49 -15.03
N CYS A 130 -3.84 -12.32 -15.83
CA CYS A 130 -5.23 -12.71 -15.61
C CYS A 130 -5.40 -13.93 -14.67
N ALA A 131 -4.32 -14.60 -14.27
CA ALA A 131 -4.38 -15.87 -13.54
C ALA A 131 -4.80 -15.75 -12.06
N LYS A 132 -4.77 -14.55 -11.49
CA LYS A 132 -5.09 -14.32 -10.07
C LYS A 132 -5.82 -13.01 -9.85
N GLU A 133 -6.49 -12.93 -8.71
CA GLU A 133 -7.00 -11.67 -8.16
C GLU A 133 -5.82 -10.80 -7.71
N HIS A 134 -5.88 -9.51 -8.01
CA HIS A 134 -4.89 -8.54 -7.57
C HIS A 134 -5.44 -7.73 -6.40
N LEU A 135 -4.86 -7.94 -5.22
CA LEU A 135 -5.22 -7.18 -4.04
C LEU A 135 -4.72 -5.73 -4.19
N ILE A 136 -5.64 -4.77 -4.09
CA ILE A 136 -5.30 -3.35 -3.98
C ILE A 136 -4.71 -3.12 -2.59
N ARG A 137 -3.38 -2.95 -2.55
CA ARG A 137 -2.64 -2.69 -1.32
C ARG A 137 -2.84 -1.26 -0.86
N CYS A 138 -2.77 -0.29 -1.77
CA CYS A 138 -3.07 1.10 -1.43
C CYS A 138 -3.52 1.88 -2.66
N LEU A 139 -3.98 3.11 -2.44
CA LEU A 139 -4.35 4.04 -3.51
C LEU A 139 -3.29 5.12 -3.62
N GLY A 140 -2.65 5.20 -4.79
CA GLY A 140 -1.62 6.17 -5.11
C GLY A 140 -2.14 7.36 -5.92
N GLY A 141 -1.30 8.39 -6.06
CA GLY A 141 -1.52 9.47 -7.01
C GLY A 141 -0.93 9.16 -8.40
N PRO A 142 -1.44 9.77 -9.48
CA PRO A 142 -2.64 10.62 -9.52
C PRO A 142 -3.95 9.79 -9.49
N ALA A 143 -5.07 10.46 -9.15
CA ALA A 143 -6.43 9.93 -9.29
C ALA A 143 -6.74 8.58 -8.61
N ALA A 144 -6.18 8.32 -7.43
CA ALA A 144 -6.40 7.08 -6.67
C ALA A 144 -6.00 5.81 -7.47
N SER A 145 -4.86 5.87 -8.17
CA SER A 145 -4.29 4.74 -8.89
C SER A 145 -4.11 3.53 -7.96
N ALA A 146 -4.70 2.39 -8.33
CA ALA A 146 -4.61 1.17 -7.54
C ALA A 146 -3.19 0.58 -7.56
N MET A 147 -2.58 0.45 -6.39
CA MET A 147 -1.26 -0.16 -6.22
C MET A 147 -1.41 -1.60 -5.73
N MET A 148 -0.75 -2.55 -6.41
CA MET A 148 -0.91 -4.00 -6.23
C MET A 148 0.48 -4.66 -6.26
N ASP A 149 0.60 -5.89 -5.75
CA ASP A 149 1.89 -6.63 -5.72
C ASP A 149 2.36 -7.08 -7.12
N GLY A 150 1.47 -7.02 -8.10
CA GLY A 150 1.72 -7.38 -9.49
C GLY A 150 1.52 -8.87 -9.79
N PRO A 151 1.59 -9.24 -11.07
CA PRO A 151 1.48 -10.64 -11.52
C PRO A 151 2.63 -11.51 -11.04
N ASP A 152 2.45 -12.84 -11.08
CA ASP A 152 3.48 -13.82 -10.72
C ASP A 152 4.53 -13.95 -11.82
N PHE A 153 5.28 -12.87 -12.04
CA PHE A 153 6.45 -12.88 -12.89
C PHE A 153 7.67 -13.34 -12.09
N ASP A 154 8.47 -14.21 -12.70
CA ASP A 154 9.72 -14.71 -12.10
C ASP A 154 10.77 -13.59 -11.91
N VAL A 155 10.57 -12.44 -12.58
CA VAL A 155 11.45 -11.28 -12.55
C VAL A 155 10.64 -9.99 -12.40
N PRO A 156 11.14 -9.00 -11.63
CA PRO A 156 10.49 -7.70 -11.55
C PRO A 156 10.67 -6.94 -12.88
N ILE A 157 9.60 -6.26 -13.31
CA ILE A 157 9.67 -5.37 -14.47
C ILE A 157 10.28 -4.04 -14.02
N PRO A 158 11.45 -3.63 -14.55
CA PRO A 158 12.04 -2.36 -14.17
C PRO A 158 11.17 -1.20 -14.66
N ARG A 159 11.16 -0.10 -13.92
CA ARG A 159 10.56 1.14 -14.43
C ARG A 159 11.35 1.67 -15.62
N LEU A 160 10.66 2.35 -16.53
CA LEU A 160 11.33 3.10 -17.58
C LEU A 160 12.31 4.11 -16.97
N ALA A 161 13.50 4.21 -17.56
CA ALA A 161 14.53 5.14 -17.11
C ALA A 161 14.06 6.60 -17.18
N THR A 162 13.23 6.92 -18.18
CA THR A 162 12.60 8.24 -18.34
C THR A 162 11.08 8.05 -18.33
N PRO A 163 10.34 8.66 -17.38
CA PRO A 163 8.88 8.57 -17.35
C PRO A 163 8.27 9.27 -18.57
N ARG A 164 7.17 8.72 -19.08
CA ARG A 164 6.38 9.40 -20.11
C ARG A 164 5.64 10.58 -19.50
N LEU A 165 5.57 11.69 -20.23
CA LEU A 165 4.83 12.88 -19.82
C LEU A 165 3.31 12.65 -19.78
N ARG A 166 2.83 11.61 -20.48
CA ARG A 166 1.43 11.20 -20.52
C ARG A 166 1.35 9.68 -20.62
N VAL A 167 0.44 9.11 -19.84
CA VAL A 167 0.02 7.71 -19.84
C VAL A 167 -1.50 7.70 -19.95
#